data_AF-A0A892ZBI6-F1
#
_entry.id   AF-A0A892ZBI6-F1
#
_cell.length_a   1.000
_cell.length_b   1.000
_cell.length_c   1.000
_cell.angle_alpha   90.00
_cell.angle_beta   90.00
_cell.angle_gamma   90.00
#
_symmetry.space_group_name_H-M   'P 1'
#
loop_
_entity.id
_entity.type
_entity.pdbx_description
1 polymer ?
#
loop_
_entity_poly.entity_id
_entity_poly.type
_entity_poly.pdbx_seq_one_letter_code
_entity_poly.pdbx_strand_id
1 'polypeptide(L)'
;MPTTREEAFEALFSMRPAKVFLDSYRMKILPENLDFYFGPPDEFFIEPEAQELYTGNYLIPILDDGNFDLIIFLDPATREIIEMDIESPYEYRTVFKSWQQYLASLMMRIREGVDEDERVIRMAHLIGFEYLEELFSHFTQTAKLQSDAWQEAQDRFIADIPA
;
A
#
# COMPACT_ATOMS: atom_id res chain seq x y z
N MET A 1 -22.27 7.30 5.06
CA MET A 1 -21.67 8.50 5.67
C MET A 1 -20.19 8.40 5.40
N PRO A 2 -19.52 9.48 4.98
CA PRO A 2 -18.10 9.44 4.67
C PRO A 2 -17.31 9.07 5.93
N THR A 3 -16.26 8.28 5.73
CA THR A 3 -15.31 7.89 6.76
C THR A 3 -14.51 9.12 7.20
N THR A 4 -14.41 9.34 8.50
CA THR A 4 -13.57 10.40 9.06
C THR A 4 -12.11 9.98 9.14
N ARG A 5 -11.20 10.96 9.24
CA ARG A 5 -9.76 10.69 9.45
C ARG A 5 -9.51 9.78 10.65
N GLU A 6 -10.23 9.98 11.75
CA GLU A 6 -10.09 9.18 12.97
C GLU A 6 -10.54 7.73 12.74
N GLU A 7 -11.67 7.52 12.05
CA GLU A 7 -12.16 6.17 11.71
C GLU A 7 -11.19 5.44 10.78
N ALA A 8 -10.61 6.15 9.81
CA ALA A 8 -9.57 5.62 8.94
C ALA A 8 -8.31 5.22 9.73
N PHE A 9 -7.86 6.08 10.66
CA PHE A 9 -6.74 5.78 11.55
C PHE A 9 -7.00 4.54 12.42
N GLU A 10 -8.17 4.46 13.04
CA GLU A 10 -8.55 3.31 13.90
C GLU A 10 -8.65 2.01 13.08
N ALA A 11 -9.16 2.09 11.84
CA ALA A 11 -9.18 0.96 10.93
C ALA A 11 -7.76 0.46 10.60
N LEU A 12 -6.85 1.38 10.23
CA LEU A 12 -5.44 1.06 10.01
C LEU A 12 -4.79 0.48 11.28
N PHE A 13 -5.01 1.11 12.44
CA PHE A 13 -4.51 0.63 13.73
C PHE A 13 -4.98 -0.79 14.06
N SER A 14 -6.23 -1.13 13.74
CA SER A 14 -6.79 -2.48 13.96
C SER A 14 -6.03 -3.59 13.23
N MET A 15 -5.32 -3.26 12.16
CA MET A 15 -4.49 -4.19 11.39
C MET A 15 -3.14 -4.46 12.04
N ARG A 16 -2.79 -3.72 13.11
CA ARG A 16 -1.51 -3.77 13.82
C ARG A 16 -0.29 -3.58 12.89
N PRO A 17 -0.27 -2.54 12.03
CA PRO A 17 0.84 -2.29 11.13
C PRO A 17 2.09 -1.86 11.93
N ALA A 18 3.24 -1.80 11.24
CA ALA A 18 4.41 -1.18 11.81
C ALA A 18 4.14 0.30 12.16
N LYS A 19 4.84 0.79 13.19
CA LYS A 19 4.61 2.13 13.77
C LYS A 19 4.68 3.26 12.73
N VAL A 20 5.51 3.12 11.70
CA VAL A 20 5.71 4.15 10.67
C VAL A 20 4.43 4.50 9.90
N PHE A 21 3.52 3.53 9.70
CA PHE A 21 2.22 3.78 9.09
C PHE A 21 1.28 4.57 10.00
N LEU A 22 1.36 4.37 11.31
CA LEU A 22 0.58 5.16 12.28
C LEU A 22 1.16 6.57 12.45
N ASP A 23 2.48 6.69 12.29
CA ASP A 23 3.17 7.98 12.33
C ASP A 23 2.84 8.84 11.10
N SER A 24 2.55 8.24 9.93
CA SER A 24 2.18 9.00 8.71
C SER A 24 0.92 9.86 8.92
N TYR A 25 -0.02 9.41 9.76
CA TYR A 25 -1.21 10.19 10.11
C TYR A 25 -0.92 11.44 10.95
N ARG A 26 0.28 11.55 11.52
CA ARG A 26 0.67 12.58 12.49
C ARG A 26 1.86 13.42 12.03
N MET A 27 2.71 12.86 11.18
CA MET A 27 3.98 13.44 10.76
C MET A 27 4.00 13.59 9.25
N LYS A 28 4.44 14.76 8.78
CA LYS A 28 4.57 15.04 7.35
C LYS A 28 5.78 14.37 6.70
N ILE A 29 6.84 14.13 7.46
CA ILE A 29 8.10 13.56 6.97
C ILE A 29 8.38 12.29 7.75
N LEU A 30 8.59 11.18 7.06
CA LEU A 30 8.87 9.89 7.64
C LEU A 30 10.35 9.52 7.45
N PRO A 31 10.90 8.60 8.28
CA PRO A 31 12.24 8.08 8.07
C PRO A 31 12.41 7.49 6.66
N GLU A 32 13.62 7.60 6.11
CA GLU A 32 13.95 7.13 4.76
C GLU A 32 13.09 7.74 3.63
N ASN A 33 12.39 8.84 3.90
CA ASN A 33 11.41 9.47 2.99
C ASN A 33 10.26 8.53 2.62
N LEU A 34 9.81 7.72 3.58
CA LEU A 34 8.67 6.82 3.38
C LEU A 34 7.35 7.56 3.08
N ASP A 35 7.28 8.86 3.38
CA ASP A 35 6.16 9.73 3.02
C ASP A 35 5.94 9.86 1.50
N PHE A 36 6.92 9.50 0.67
CA PHE A 36 6.75 9.43 -0.78
C PHE A 36 6.01 8.19 -1.29
N TYR A 37 5.76 7.21 -0.42
CA TYR A 37 5.21 5.92 -0.81
C TYR A 37 3.89 5.59 -0.12
N PHE A 38 3.59 6.28 0.97
CA PHE A 38 2.29 6.20 1.63
C PHE A 38 2.05 7.41 2.54
N GLY A 39 0.79 7.78 2.64
CA GLY A 39 0.27 8.78 3.54
C GLY A 39 -1.16 8.49 3.94
N PRO A 40 -1.73 9.29 4.85
CA PRO A 40 -3.17 9.34 5.03
C PRO A 40 -3.82 9.93 3.75
N PRO A 41 -4.97 9.39 3.28
CA PRO A 41 -5.67 9.86 2.09
C PRO A 41 -6.40 11.18 2.38
N ASP A 42 -5.64 12.26 2.57
CA ASP A 42 -6.09 13.52 3.16
C ASP A 42 -7.11 14.26 2.32
N GLU A 43 -7.01 14.14 1.00
CA GLU A 43 -7.91 14.69 0.01
C GLU A 43 -9.34 14.20 0.25
N PHE A 44 -9.53 12.93 0.64
CA PHE A 44 -10.84 12.41 1.02
C PHE A 44 -11.40 12.98 2.32
N PHE A 45 -10.56 13.47 3.23
CA PHE A 45 -11.02 14.12 4.46
C PHE A 45 -11.30 15.61 4.27
N ILE A 46 -10.64 16.24 3.29
CA ILE A 46 -10.89 17.62 2.87
C ILE A 46 -12.16 17.71 2.03
N GLU A 47 -12.38 16.73 1.14
CA GLU A 47 -13.55 16.64 0.26
C GLU A 47 -14.32 15.33 0.49
N PRO A 48 -15.08 15.20 1.60
CA PRO A 48 -15.75 13.95 1.97
C PRO A 48 -16.77 13.44 0.93
N GLU A 49 -17.27 14.33 0.07
CA GLU A 49 -18.21 13.99 -1.01
C GLU A 49 -17.56 13.07 -2.05
N ALA A 50 -16.24 13.18 -2.26
CA ALA A 50 -15.51 12.31 -3.17
C ALA A 50 -15.50 10.85 -2.69
N GLN A 51 -15.56 10.61 -1.37
CA GLN A 51 -15.49 9.25 -0.82
C GLN A 51 -16.63 8.35 -1.30
N GLU A 52 -17.84 8.89 -1.51
CA GLU A 52 -18.98 8.07 -1.92
C GLU A 52 -18.71 7.34 -3.24
N LEU A 53 -18.02 8.00 -4.18
CA LEU A 53 -17.69 7.45 -5.49
C LEU A 53 -16.78 6.22 -5.40
N TYR A 54 -15.77 6.26 -4.53
CA TYR A 54 -14.75 5.20 -4.43
C TYR A 54 -15.12 4.13 -3.40
N THR A 55 -15.76 4.53 -2.31
CA THR A 55 -16.01 3.63 -1.18
C THR A 55 -17.35 2.93 -1.26
N GLY A 56 -18.31 3.46 -2.04
CA GLY A 56 -19.71 3.05 -1.98
C GLY A 56 -20.32 3.22 -0.58
N ASN A 57 -19.77 4.12 0.25
CA ASN A 57 -20.04 4.24 1.69
C ASN A 57 -19.78 2.94 2.51
N TYR A 58 -18.89 2.07 2.02
CA TYR A 58 -18.60 0.77 2.62
C TYR A 58 -17.11 0.58 2.91
N LEU A 59 -16.26 0.79 1.90
CA LEU A 59 -14.82 0.65 2.05
C LEU A 59 -14.25 1.78 2.91
N ILE A 60 -13.23 1.45 3.70
CA ILE A 60 -12.58 2.41 4.60
C ILE A 60 -11.24 2.81 3.96
N PRO A 61 -11.04 4.06 3.52
CA PRO A 61 -9.75 4.51 3.00
C PRO A 61 -8.74 4.55 4.17
N ILE A 62 -7.64 3.80 4.07
CA ILE A 62 -6.66 3.65 5.17
C ILE A 62 -5.30 4.25 4.85
N LEU A 63 -4.89 4.29 3.58
CA LEU A 63 -3.65 4.91 3.11
C LEU A 63 -3.85 5.39 1.66
N ASP A 64 -3.01 6.31 1.22
CA ASP A 64 -2.71 6.52 -0.20
C ASP A 64 -1.26 6.09 -0.50
N ASP A 65 -0.77 6.38 -1.70
CA ASP A 65 0.61 6.16 -2.12
C ASP A 65 1.55 7.35 -1.91
N GLY A 66 1.15 8.34 -1.11
CA GLY A 66 1.89 9.57 -0.85
C GLY A 66 1.64 10.69 -1.87
N ASN A 67 0.97 10.40 -3.00
CA ASN A 67 0.59 11.40 -4.01
C ASN A 67 -0.90 11.37 -4.39
N PHE A 68 -1.69 10.52 -3.73
CA PHE A 68 -3.13 10.37 -3.96
C PHE A 68 -3.49 9.85 -5.36
N ASP A 69 -2.55 9.17 -6.05
CA ASP A 69 -2.81 8.50 -7.33
C ASP A 69 -3.43 7.11 -7.11
N LEU A 70 -2.95 6.42 -6.07
CA LEU A 70 -3.47 5.12 -5.63
C LEU A 70 -3.96 5.19 -4.20
N ILE A 71 -5.18 4.70 -3.97
CA ILE A 71 -5.78 4.66 -2.64
C ILE A 71 -5.92 3.22 -2.19
N ILE A 72 -5.54 3.01 -0.93
CA ILE A 72 -5.59 1.72 -0.24
C ILE A 72 -6.78 1.74 0.70
N PHE A 73 -7.70 0.81 0.51
CA PHE A 73 -8.90 0.64 1.29
C PHE A 73 -8.88 -0.66 2.08
N LEU A 74 -9.58 -0.67 3.20
CA LEU A 74 -9.92 -1.87 3.95
C LEU A 74 -11.38 -2.23 3.69
N ASP A 75 -11.63 -3.48 3.28
CA ASP A 75 -12.95 -4.08 3.35
C ASP A 75 -13.22 -4.51 4.81
N PRO A 76 -14.19 -3.90 5.52
CA PRO A 76 -14.42 -4.21 6.92
C PRO A 76 -15.01 -5.61 7.18
N ALA A 77 -15.64 -6.26 6.20
CA ALA A 77 -16.23 -7.58 6.35
C ALA A 77 -15.24 -8.71 6.04
N THR A 78 -14.48 -8.59 4.94
CA THR A 78 -13.52 -9.62 4.53
C THR A 78 -12.14 -9.40 5.14
N ARG A 79 -11.85 -8.19 5.62
CA ARG A 79 -10.52 -7.72 6.07
C ARG A 79 -9.48 -7.71 4.94
N GLU A 80 -9.92 -7.81 3.68
CA GLU A 80 -9.07 -7.65 2.52
C GLU A 80 -8.68 -6.19 2.33
N ILE A 81 -7.54 -5.98 1.69
CA ILE A 81 -7.01 -4.66 1.36
C ILE A 81 -7.19 -4.47 -0.14
N ILE A 82 -7.81 -3.37 -0.53
CA ILE A 82 -8.15 -3.10 -1.92
C ILE A 82 -7.36 -1.87 -2.35
N GLU A 83 -6.63 -1.98 -3.45
CA GLU A 83 -5.96 -0.86 -4.10
C GLU A 83 -6.78 -0.42 -5.31
N MET A 84 -7.04 0.89 -5.40
CA MET A 84 -7.75 1.49 -6.52
C MET A 84 -6.99 2.69 -7.05
N ASP A 85 -7.12 2.90 -8.35
CA ASP A 85 -6.60 4.06 -9.05
C ASP A 85 -7.62 5.20 -9.00
N ILE A 86 -7.17 6.40 -8.63
CA ILE A 86 -8.04 7.58 -8.52
C ILE A 86 -8.66 7.95 -9.88
N GLU A 87 -7.98 7.68 -10.99
CA GLU A 87 -8.48 7.94 -12.34
C GLU A 87 -9.49 6.88 -12.80
N SER A 88 -9.53 5.71 -12.14
CA SER A 88 -10.38 4.57 -12.49
C SER A 88 -11.21 4.05 -11.30
N PRO A 89 -12.15 4.85 -10.75
CA PRO A 89 -12.91 4.57 -9.53
C PRO A 89 -13.77 3.31 -9.53
N TYR A 90 -13.97 2.67 -10.69
CA TYR A 90 -14.84 1.51 -10.85
C TYR A 90 -14.08 0.19 -10.99
N GLU A 91 -12.75 0.24 -11.02
CA GLU A 91 -11.91 -0.94 -11.24
C GLU A 91 -10.95 -1.12 -10.06
N TYR A 92 -11.02 -2.30 -9.44
CA TYR A 92 -10.02 -2.69 -8.45
C TYR A 92 -8.75 -3.03 -9.20
N ARG A 93 -7.67 -2.31 -8.88
CA ARG A 93 -6.36 -2.59 -9.42
C ARG A 93 -5.82 -3.90 -8.86
N THR A 94 -5.87 -4.02 -7.52
CA THR A 94 -5.37 -5.19 -6.80
C THR A 94 -6.21 -5.45 -5.54
N VAL A 95 -6.39 -6.72 -5.18
CA VAL A 95 -6.96 -7.14 -3.89
C VAL A 95 -5.94 -7.99 -3.17
N PHE A 96 -5.49 -7.53 -2.00
CA PHE A 96 -4.56 -8.23 -1.14
C PHE A 96 -5.31 -8.92 0.00
N LYS A 97 -4.96 -10.18 0.25
CA LYS A 97 -5.56 -11.01 1.30
C LYS A 97 -4.88 -10.86 2.65
N SER A 98 -3.71 -10.22 2.68
CA SER A 98 -2.99 -9.92 3.92
C SER A 98 -2.20 -8.62 3.81
N TRP A 99 -1.83 -8.11 4.99
CA TRP A 99 -0.96 -6.95 5.09
C TRP A 99 0.40 -7.19 4.42
N GLN A 100 0.97 -8.40 4.54
CA GLN A 100 2.26 -8.71 3.92
C GLN A 100 2.18 -8.75 2.39
N GLN A 101 1.04 -9.12 1.79
CA GLN A 101 0.84 -8.99 0.33
C GLN A 101 0.82 -7.52 -0.12
N TYR A 102 0.15 -6.64 0.63
CA TYR A 102 0.22 -5.20 0.38
C TYR A 102 1.66 -4.67 0.53
N LEU A 103 2.36 -5.06 1.61
CA LEU A 103 3.76 -4.66 1.82
C LEU A 103 4.69 -5.18 0.72
N ALA A 104 4.42 -6.34 0.14
CA ALA A 104 5.18 -6.87 -1.01
C ALA A 104 5.05 -5.95 -2.24
N SER A 105 3.82 -5.54 -2.56
CA SER A 105 3.56 -4.55 -3.62
C SER A 105 4.24 -3.20 -3.34
N LEU A 106 4.13 -2.71 -2.09
CA LEU A 106 4.80 -1.48 -1.66
C LEU A 106 6.32 -1.57 -1.80
N MET A 107 6.92 -2.69 -1.39
CA MET A 107 8.36 -2.91 -1.48
C MET A 107 8.87 -3.01 -2.92
N MET A 108 8.05 -3.50 -3.86
CA MET A 108 8.38 -3.45 -5.28
C MET A 108 8.52 -2.00 -5.75
N ARG A 109 7.53 -1.15 -5.46
CA ARG A 109 7.58 0.29 -5.78
C ARG A 109 8.77 1.00 -5.13
N ILE A 110 9.07 0.67 -3.87
CA ILE A 110 10.26 1.19 -3.17
C ILE A 110 11.54 0.77 -3.90
N ARG A 111 11.69 -0.51 -4.26
CA ARG A 111 12.91 -1.01 -4.91
C ARG A 111 13.12 -0.40 -6.30
N GLU A 112 12.05 -0.12 -7.04
CA GLU A 112 12.10 0.55 -8.33
C GLU A 112 12.59 1.99 -8.23
N GLY A 113 12.28 2.69 -7.14
CA GLY A 113 12.70 4.06 -6.88
C GLY A 113 14.02 4.20 -6.09
N VAL A 114 14.56 3.12 -5.54
CA VAL A 114 15.76 3.12 -4.67
C VAL A 114 16.80 2.14 -5.18
N ASP A 115 17.94 2.68 -5.65
CA ASP A 115 19.03 1.88 -6.21
C ASP A 115 19.86 1.12 -5.17
N GLU A 116 19.92 1.63 -3.93
CA GLU A 116 20.76 1.10 -2.87
C GLU A 116 20.05 -0.01 -2.07
N ASP A 117 20.49 -1.26 -2.23
CA ASP A 117 19.89 -2.41 -1.53
C ASP A 117 19.90 -2.24 0.00
N GLU A 118 20.96 -1.67 0.59
CA GLU A 118 21.01 -1.41 2.04
C GLU A 118 19.90 -0.48 2.51
N ARG A 119 19.54 0.51 1.69
CA ARG A 119 18.44 1.43 1.99
C ARG A 119 17.09 0.74 1.89
N VAL A 120 16.90 -0.10 0.87
CA VAL A 120 15.70 -0.93 0.71
C VAL A 120 15.51 -1.86 1.92
N ILE A 121 16.59 -2.47 2.43
CA ILE A 121 16.55 -3.30 3.64
C ILE A 121 16.10 -2.50 4.86
N ARG A 122 16.64 -1.28 5.06
CA ARG A 122 16.22 -0.41 6.18
C ARG A 122 14.74 -0.04 6.07
N MET A 123 14.26 0.29 4.87
CA MET A 123 12.85 0.60 4.62
C MET A 123 11.94 -0.60 4.90
N ALA A 124 12.31 -1.80 4.44
CA ALA A 124 11.59 -3.04 4.72
C ALA A 124 11.43 -3.28 6.23
N HIS A 125 12.49 -3.09 7.02
CA HIS A 125 12.44 -3.20 8.47
C HIS A 125 11.53 -2.15 9.12
N LEU A 126 11.54 -0.91 8.62
CA LEU A 126 10.70 0.16 9.16
C LEU A 126 9.20 -0.11 8.95
N ILE A 127 8.84 -0.67 7.79
CA ILE A 127 7.45 -0.99 7.45
C ILE A 127 7.01 -2.38 7.93
N GLY A 128 7.95 -3.19 8.44
CA GLY A 128 7.66 -4.54 8.96
C GLY A 128 7.40 -5.58 7.87
N PHE A 129 8.05 -5.46 6.70
CA PHE A 129 7.99 -6.46 5.66
C PHE A 129 8.90 -7.64 5.97
N GLU A 130 8.36 -8.86 5.93
CA GLU A 130 9.04 -10.07 6.41
C GLU A 130 9.74 -10.88 5.30
N TYR A 131 9.36 -10.69 4.04
CA TYR A 131 9.78 -11.55 2.91
C TYR A 131 10.86 -10.91 2.04
N LEU A 132 11.88 -10.36 2.70
CA LEU A 132 12.92 -9.56 2.06
C LEU A 132 13.86 -10.39 1.18
N GLU A 133 14.18 -11.61 1.60
CA GLU A 133 15.02 -12.52 0.82
C GLU A 133 14.31 -12.95 -0.48
N GLU A 134 13.01 -13.23 -0.37
CA GLU A 134 12.15 -13.58 -1.50
C GLU A 134 12.03 -12.41 -2.49
N LEU A 135 11.91 -11.17 -2.00
CA LEU A 135 11.88 -9.98 -2.84
C LEU A 135 13.16 -9.83 -3.67
N PHE A 136 14.34 -9.92 -3.05
CA PHE A 136 15.61 -9.79 -3.79
C PHE A 136 15.84 -10.97 -4.75
N SER A 137 15.45 -12.18 -4.35
CA SER A 137 15.45 -13.34 -5.22
C SER A 137 14.55 -13.13 -6.44
N HIS A 138 13.35 -12.60 -6.22
CA HIS A 138 12.40 -12.26 -7.29
C HIS A 138 13.03 -11.30 -8.30
N PHE A 139 13.56 -10.15 -7.85
CA PHE A 139 14.20 -9.18 -8.76
C PHE A 139 15.39 -9.77 -9.53
N THR A 140 16.18 -10.65 -8.90
CA THR A 140 17.28 -11.34 -9.57
C THR A 140 16.77 -12.25 -10.70
N GLN A 141 15.66 -12.96 -10.47
CA GLN A 141 15.07 -13.89 -11.45
C GLN A 141 14.35 -13.15 -12.58
N THR A 142 13.74 -12.00 -12.30
CA THR A 142 12.92 -11.24 -13.25
C THR A 142 13.66 -10.11 -13.95
N ALA A 143 14.93 -9.86 -13.62
CA ALA A 143 15.77 -8.78 -14.17
C ALA A 143 15.82 -8.68 -15.70
N LYS A 144 15.50 -9.75 -16.44
CA LYS A 144 15.48 -9.77 -17.92
C LYS A 144 14.08 -9.81 -18.51
N LEU A 145 13.04 -9.96 -17.70
CA LEU A 145 11.66 -9.92 -18.17
C LEU A 145 11.30 -8.48 -18.55
N GLN A 146 10.34 -8.34 -19.45
CA GLN A 146 9.87 -7.05 -19.96
C GLN A 146 8.34 -7.11 -20.13
N SER A 147 7.70 -5.96 -20.06
CA SER A 147 6.26 -5.79 -20.36
C SER A 147 5.39 -6.80 -19.59
N ASP A 148 4.44 -7.44 -20.25
CA ASP A 148 3.44 -8.34 -19.65
C ASP A 148 4.07 -9.48 -18.84
N ALA A 149 5.19 -10.06 -19.30
CA ALA A 149 5.85 -11.14 -18.57
C ALA A 149 6.46 -10.67 -17.24
N TRP A 150 6.85 -9.40 -17.16
CA TRP A 150 7.32 -8.81 -15.91
C TRP A 150 6.14 -8.52 -14.98
N GLN A 151 5.03 -7.95 -15.50
CA GLN A 151 3.82 -7.71 -14.72
C GLN A 151 3.24 -9.01 -14.13
N GLU A 152 3.09 -10.05 -14.95
CA GLU A 152 2.61 -11.37 -14.49
C GLU A 152 3.50 -11.97 -13.40
N ALA A 153 4.81 -11.71 -13.47
CA ALA A 153 5.74 -12.19 -12.45
C ALA A 153 5.57 -11.41 -11.13
N GLN A 154 5.34 -10.10 -11.19
CA GLN A 154 5.07 -9.29 -10.00
C GLN A 154 3.77 -9.71 -9.31
N ASP A 155 2.69 -9.85 -10.08
CA ASP A 155 1.38 -10.26 -9.56
C ASP A 155 1.48 -11.63 -8.88
N ARG A 156 2.24 -12.55 -9.48
CA ARG A 156 2.48 -13.88 -8.91
C ARG A 156 3.27 -13.81 -7.61
N PHE A 157 4.35 -13.04 -7.57
CA PHE A 157 5.14 -12.87 -6.35
C PHE A 157 4.27 -12.36 -5.20
N ILE A 158 3.46 -11.32 -5.44
CA ILE A 158 2.55 -10.77 -4.43
C ILE A 158 1.55 -11.84 -3.99
N ALA A 159 0.94 -12.58 -4.92
CA ALA A 159 -0.05 -13.61 -4.60
C ALA A 159 0.55 -14.80 -3.82
N ASP A 160 1.84 -15.10 -4.02
CA ASP A 160 2.56 -16.18 -3.35
C ASP A 160 2.96 -15.82 -1.90
N ILE A 161 2.93 -14.54 -1.51
CA ILE A 161 3.13 -14.13 -0.12
C ILE A 161 1.98 -14.66 0.74
N PRO A 162 2.27 -15.36 1.86
CA PRO A 162 1.25 -15.92 2.74
C PRO A 162 0.23 -14.90 3.23
N ALA A 163 -1.03 -15.34 3.27
CA ALA A 163 -2.15 -14.60 3.85
C ALA A 163 -2.20 -14.72 5.37
#